data_AF-A0AAC9SUY5-F1
#
_entry.id   AF-A0AAC9SUY5-F1
#
_cell.length_a   1.000
_cell.length_b   1.000
_cell.length_c   1.000
_cell.angle_alpha   90.00
_cell.angle_beta   90.00
_cell.angle_gamma   90.00
#
_symmetry.space_group_name_H-M   'P 1'
#
loop_
_entity.id
_entity.type
_entity.pdbx_description
1 polymer ?
#
loop_
_entity_poly.entity_id
_entity_poly.type
_entity_poly.pdbx_seq_one_letter_code
_entity_poly.pdbx_strand_id
1 'polypeptide(L)'
;MTGDTSINRAGEAGALWGGRFAGGPSPELARLSKSTHFDWQLAGYDIRGSRAHARALAAAGYLTEDELAGMLAGLDTLDEAVNDGRFQPAATDEDVHSALERGLIDIVGTELGGKLRAGRSRNDQVATLVRMLLRDHAAVIARLVVDLIDALAAQAEANETAIMPGRTHLQHAQPVLLAHHLFAHCWPLVRDLERFTDWNKRANSSPYGSGALAGNTLGLDATLIATELGFGAVVENSIDGTASRDLVAEFAYITAQIGIDLSRLAEEIILWNTREFGFVTLHDSYSTGSSIMPQKKNPDIAELARGKSGRLIGNLTGLLTTLKGLPLAYNRDLQEDKEPVFDSIETLEVLLPAFTGMIATITFHTERMAELAPQGFSLATDVAEWLVKRHVSFRDAHEITGTLVKVAEAQGLDLHEIDDAGLAEISPHLVPEVREVLTIQGSVNRRDGQAGTAPVRVAEQRAALVARVHSLATALAR
;
A
#
# COMPACT_ATOMS: atom_id res chain seq x y z
N MET A 1 -0.33 -65.53 -24.27
CA MET A 1 -0.39 -64.84 -22.97
C MET A 1 0.66 -63.74 -22.99
N THR A 2 0.30 -62.57 -23.49
CA THR A 2 1.12 -61.37 -23.44
C THR A 2 0.43 -60.45 -22.45
N GLY A 3 0.92 -60.44 -21.21
CA GLY A 3 0.41 -59.61 -20.14
C GLY A 3 0.75 -58.15 -20.44
N ASP A 4 -0.28 -57.40 -20.81
CA ASP A 4 -0.24 -55.95 -20.93
C ASP A 4 -0.36 -55.36 -19.52
N THR A 5 0.79 -55.12 -18.87
CA THR A 5 0.83 -54.27 -17.67
C THR A 5 0.86 -52.83 -18.15
N SER A 6 -0.32 -52.20 -18.14
CA SER A 6 -0.46 -50.75 -18.32
C SER A 6 0.25 -50.03 -17.17
N ILE A 7 1.54 -49.73 -17.35
CA ILE A 7 2.30 -48.88 -16.44
C ILE A 7 1.70 -47.48 -16.54
N ASN A 8 1.05 -47.05 -15.46
CA ASN A 8 0.48 -45.72 -15.32
C ASN A 8 1.62 -44.70 -15.19
N ARG A 9 2.07 -44.13 -16.31
CA ARG A 9 3.21 -43.18 -16.42
C ARG A 9 2.92 -41.78 -15.86
N ALA A 10 1.88 -41.62 -15.05
CA ALA A 10 1.49 -40.32 -14.49
C ALA A 10 2.53 -39.72 -13.51
N GLY A 11 3.55 -40.49 -13.10
CA GLY A 11 4.61 -40.04 -12.19
C GLY A 11 5.98 -39.77 -12.82
N GLU A 12 6.22 -40.08 -14.10
CA GLU A 12 7.59 -40.04 -14.66
C GLU A 12 8.01 -38.67 -15.24
N ALA A 13 7.08 -37.74 -15.39
CA ALA A 13 7.40 -36.36 -15.75
C ALA A 13 6.71 -35.47 -14.74
N GLY A 14 7.46 -34.61 -14.03
CA GLY A 14 6.98 -33.60 -13.06
C GLY A 14 6.10 -32.51 -13.68
N ALA A 15 5.26 -32.87 -14.64
CA ALA A 15 4.38 -32.04 -15.43
C ALA A 15 2.98 -32.69 -15.37
N LEU A 16 2.01 -32.00 -14.77
CA LEU A 16 0.61 -32.45 -14.61
C LEU A 16 -0.12 -32.77 -15.93
N TRP A 17 0.46 -32.36 -17.05
CA TRP A 17 -0.02 -32.53 -18.42
C TRP A 17 0.55 -33.79 -19.11
N GLY A 18 1.47 -34.52 -18.46
CA GLY A 18 2.38 -35.49 -19.09
C GLY A 18 1.73 -36.70 -19.78
N GLY A 19 0.53 -37.13 -19.34
CA GLY A 19 -0.11 -38.34 -19.85
C GLY A 19 -0.51 -38.29 -21.35
N ARG A 20 -0.60 -37.11 -21.95
CA ARG A 20 -1.02 -36.93 -23.35
C ARG A 20 0.16 -36.78 -24.34
N PHE A 21 1.35 -36.43 -23.87
CA PHE A 21 2.47 -36.06 -24.76
C PHE A 21 3.39 -37.25 -25.03
N ALA A 22 3.67 -37.53 -26.31
CA ALA A 22 4.54 -38.62 -26.73
C ALA A 22 6.05 -38.33 -26.50
N GLY A 23 6.42 -37.05 -26.46
CA GLY A 23 7.73 -36.56 -26.03
C GLY A 23 7.52 -35.42 -25.02
N GLY A 24 8.37 -35.34 -23.99
CA GLY A 24 8.27 -34.31 -22.95
C GLY A 24 8.44 -32.87 -23.48
N PRO A 25 8.25 -31.85 -22.62
CA PRO A 25 8.44 -30.46 -23.02
C PRO A 25 9.88 -30.20 -23.47
N SER A 26 10.08 -29.26 -24.42
CA SER A 26 11.41 -28.79 -24.75
C SER A 26 12.04 -28.05 -23.55
N PRO A 27 13.38 -27.98 -23.44
CA PRO A 27 14.03 -27.24 -22.37
C PRO A 27 13.61 -25.75 -22.31
N GLU A 28 13.32 -25.14 -23.45
CA GLU A 28 12.86 -23.75 -23.55
C GLU A 28 11.47 -23.58 -22.95
N LEU A 29 10.53 -24.48 -23.26
CA LEU A 29 9.18 -24.46 -22.70
C LEU A 29 9.22 -24.74 -21.19
N ALA A 30 10.03 -25.71 -20.75
CA ALA A 30 10.19 -26.01 -19.33
C ALA A 30 10.74 -24.81 -18.55
N ARG A 31 11.71 -24.07 -19.12
CA ARG A 31 12.24 -22.86 -18.48
C ARG A 31 11.24 -21.71 -18.46
N LEU A 32 10.48 -21.50 -19.54
CA LEU A 32 9.48 -20.44 -19.63
C LEU A 32 8.29 -20.67 -18.70
N SER A 33 7.86 -21.90 -18.54
CA SER A 33 6.71 -22.26 -17.69
C SER A 33 7.00 -22.25 -16.20
N LYS A 34 8.28 -22.35 -15.82
CA LYS A 34 8.71 -22.54 -14.44
C LYS A 34 8.47 -21.30 -13.59
N SER A 35 7.71 -21.45 -12.50
CA SER A 35 7.39 -20.37 -11.55
C SER A 35 7.94 -20.58 -10.14
N THR A 36 8.58 -21.72 -9.84
CA THR A 36 9.10 -22.02 -8.47
C THR A 36 10.07 -20.99 -7.91
N HIS A 37 10.64 -20.13 -8.75
CA HIS A 37 11.54 -19.06 -8.33
C HIS A 37 10.82 -17.86 -7.70
N PHE A 38 9.51 -17.70 -7.93
CA PHE A 38 8.68 -16.68 -7.28
C PHE A 38 7.44 -17.25 -6.58
N ASP A 39 6.86 -18.35 -7.04
CA ASP A 39 5.58 -18.87 -6.51
C ASP A 39 5.73 -19.75 -5.27
N TRP A 40 6.97 -20.04 -4.84
CA TRP A 40 7.21 -20.83 -3.63
C TRP A 40 6.61 -20.18 -2.36
N GLN A 41 6.45 -18.85 -2.37
CA GLN A 41 5.76 -18.12 -1.30
C GLN A 41 4.27 -18.51 -1.15
N LEU A 42 3.67 -19.16 -2.15
CA LEU A 42 2.31 -19.70 -2.07
C LEU A 42 2.25 -21.05 -1.34
N ALA A 43 3.37 -21.67 -0.95
CA ALA A 43 3.40 -23.04 -0.45
C ALA A 43 2.49 -23.23 0.78
N GLY A 44 2.60 -22.36 1.78
CA GLY A 44 1.72 -22.43 2.96
C GLY A 44 0.24 -22.24 2.63
N TYR A 45 -0.09 -21.44 1.61
CA TYR A 45 -1.46 -21.27 1.12
C TYR A 45 -1.96 -22.52 0.39
N ASP A 46 -1.11 -23.15 -0.42
CA ASP A 46 -1.43 -24.37 -1.17
C ASP A 46 -1.68 -25.57 -0.26
N ILE A 47 -0.88 -25.71 0.80
CA ILE A 47 -1.07 -26.76 1.82
C ILE A 47 -2.37 -26.52 2.60
N ARG A 48 -2.66 -25.27 3.01
CA ARG A 48 -3.95 -24.90 3.62
C ARG A 48 -5.12 -25.26 2.70
N GLY A 49 -5.04 -24.88 1.42
CA GLY A 49 -6.01 -25.24 0.38
C GLY A 49 -6.17 -26.74 0.20
N SER A 50 -5.08 -27.49 0.30
CA SER A 50 -5.07 -28.95 0.19
C SER A 50 -5.74 -29.63 1.38
N ARG A 51 -5.56 -29.11 2.60
CA ARG A 51 -6.28 -29.60 3.80
C ARG A 51 -7.80 -29.42 3.64
N ALA A 52 -8.23 -28.24 3.19
CA ALA A 52 -9.64 -27.94 2.97
C ALA A 52 -10.26 -28.82 1.87
N HIS A 53 -9.50 -29.05 0.79
CA HIS A 53 -9.94 -29.95 -0.29
C HIS A 53 -10.07 -31.41 0.18
N ALA A 54 -9.12 -31.89 0.98
CA ALA A 54 -9.20 -33.24 1.55
C ALA A 54 -10.46 -33.43 2.41
N ARG A 55 -10.81 -32.43 3.24
CA ARG A 55 -12.03 -32.46 4.05
C ARG A 55 -13.29 -32.44 3.19
N ALA A 56 -13.31 -31.63 2.13
CA ALA A 56 -14.43 -31.61 1.18
C ALA A 56 -14.58 -32.95 0.43
N LEU A 57 -13.47 -33.60 0.05
CA LEU A 57 -13.49 -34.93 -0.55
C LEU A 57 -14.05 -35.99 0.40
N ALA A 58 -13.64 -35.96 1.68
CA ALA A 58 -14.17 -36.86 2.70
C ALA A 58 -15.67 -36.64 2.94
N ALA A 59 -16.10 -35.37 3.04
CA ALA A 59 -17.51 -35.01 3.21
C ALA A 59 -18.38 -35.47 2.02
N ALA A 60 -17.82 -35.52 0.82
CA ALA A 60 -18.48 -36.04 -0.38
C ALA A 60 -18.31 -37.57 -0.57
N GLY A 61 -17.65 -38.27 0.36
CA GLY A 61 -17.51 -39.73 0.36
C GLY A 61 -16.37 -40.30 -0.51
N TYR A 62 -15.43 -39.46 -0.97
CA TYR A 62 -14.28 -39.90 -1.76
C TYR A 62 -13.04 -40.26 -0.94
N LEU A 63 -13.04 -39.93 0.35
CA LEU A 63 -12.06 -40.38 1.33
C LEU A 63 -12.77 -40.99 2.52
N THR A 64 -12.30 -42.15 2.98
CA THR A 64 -12.67 -42.72 4.28
C THR A 64 -12.09 -41.88 5.43
N GLU A 65 -12.54 -42.12 6.66
CA GLU A 65 -12.00 -41.43 7.85
C GLU A 65 -10.50 -41.67 8.03
N ASP A 66 -10.04 -42.91 7.84
CA ASP A 66 -8.62 -43.27 7.92
C ASP A 66 -7.79 -42.60 6.83
N GLU A 67 -8.32 -42.52 5.61
CA GLU A 67 -7.65 -41.83 4.50
C GLU A 67 -7.58 -40.32 4.70
N LEU A 68 -8.64 -39.70 5.23
CA LEU A 68 -8.61 -38.30 5.60
C LEU A 68 -7.57 -38.04 6.68
N ALA A 69 -7.52 -38.87 7.73
CA ALA A 69 -6.54 -38.75 8.80
C ALA A 69 -5.10 -38.86 8.27
N GLY A 70 -4.84 -39.86 7.40
CA GLY A 70 -3.55 -40.04 6.75
C GLY A 70 -3.17 -38.87 5.84
N MET A 71 -4.13 -38.34 5.07
CA MET A 71 -3.93 -37.18 4.21
C MET A 71 -3.54 -35.93 5.01
N LEU A 72 -4.27 -35.64 6.09
CA LEU A 72 -4.01 -34.48 6.93
C LEU A 72 -2.66 -34.58 7.65
N ALA A 73 -2.32 -35.76 8.21
CA ALA A 73 -1.02 -35.99 8.82
C ALA A 73 0.15 -35.86 7.83
N GLY A 74 -0.05 -36.31 6.58
CA GLY A 74 0.91 -36.14 5.50
C GLY A 74 1.11 -34.67 5.12
N LEU A 75 0.02 -33.90 5.03
CA LEU A 75 0.07 -32.47 4.78
C LEU A 75 0.74 -31.70 5.93
N ASP A 76 0.53 -32.10 7.18
CA ASP A 76 1.21 -31.51 8.34
C ASP A 76 2.72 -31.79 8.31
N THR A 77 3.11 -33.02 7.99
CA THR A 77 4.52 -33.39 7.81
C THR A 77 5.18 -32.59 6.67
N LEU A 78 4.46 -32.39 5.57
CA LEU A 78 4.93 -31.59 4.44
C LEU A 78 5.08 -30.12 4.80
N ASP A 79 4.12 -29.55 5.53
CA ASP A 79 4.14 -28.16 6.00
C ASP A 79 5.36 -27.90 6.89
N GLU A 80 5.61 -28.77 7.88
CA GLU A 80 6.82 -28.70 8.71
C GLU A 80 8.10 -28.78 7.87
N ALA A 81 8.15 -29.68 6.89
CA ALA A 81 9.32 -29.82 6.02
C ALA A 81 9.55 -28.59 5.14
N VAL A 82 8.49 -27.93 4.66
CA VAL A 82 8.56 -26.67 3.90
C VAL A 82 9.05 -25.54 4.81
N ASN A 83 8.46 -25.38 6.00
CA ASN A 83 8.78 -24.30 6.92
C ASN A 83 10.22 -24.39 7.47
N ASP A 84 10.74 -25.60 7.72
CA ASP A 84 12.12 -25.81 8.16
C ASP A 84 13.13 -25.85 7.00
N GLY A 85 12.67 -25.72 5.75
CA GLY A 85 13.51 -25.75 4.54
C GLY A 85 14.06 -27.13 4.15
N ARG A 86 13.59 -28.20 4.80
CA ARG A 86 13.93 -29.61 4.48
C ARG A 86 13.31 -30.07 3.16
N PHE A 87 12.18 -29.48 2.78
CA PHE A 87 11.54 -29.67 1.48
C PHE A 87 11.63 -28.41 0.63
N GLN A 88 12.10 -28.56 -0.60
CA GLN A 88 12.28 -27.48 -1.57
C GLN A 88 11.84 -27.95 -2.96
N PRO A 89 11.50 -27.02 -3.87
CA PRO A 89 11.18 -27.37 -5.25
C PRO A 89 12.41 -27.98 -5.93
N ALA A 90 12.20 -29.08 -6.65
CA ALA A 90 13.21 -29.70 -7.48
C ALA A 90 13.43 -28.90 -8.76
N ALA A 91 14.58 -29.10 -9.41
CA ALA A 91 14.87 -28.49 -10.70
C ALA A 91 13.81 -28.84 -11.77
N THR A 92 13.19 -30.03 -11.66
CA THR A 92 12.17 -30.56 -12.55
C THR A 92 10.75 -30.08 -12.26
N ASP A 93 10.50 -29.45 -11.11
CA ASP A 93 9.15 -28.98 -10.78
C ASP A 93 8.84 -27.68 -11.56
N GLU A 94 7.68 -27.65 -12.20
CA GLU A 94 7.17 -26.47 -12.93
C GLU A 94 6.79 -25.34 -11.95
N ASP A 95 6.04 -25.68 -10.90
CA ASP A 95 5.42 -24.74 -9.98
C ASP A 95 5.37 -25.29 -8.54
N VAL A 96 5.10 -24.42 -7.56
CA VAL A 96 4.92 -24.78 -6.13
C VAL A 96 3.95 -25.94 -5.94
N HIS A 97 2.90 -25.90 -6.74
CA HIS A 97 1.81 -26.83 -6.87
C HIS A 97 2.25 -28.27 -7.17
N SER A 98 3.08 -28.47 -8.20
CA SER A 98 3.60 -29.78 -8.61
C SER A 98 4.67 -30.27 -7.63
N ALA A 99 5.47 -29.34 -7.08
CA ALA A 99 6.45 -29.65 -6.06
C ALA A 99 5.79 -30.21 -4.78
N LEU A 100 4.81 -29.51 -4.21
CA LEU A 100 4.11 -29.96 -3.00
C LEU A 100 3.36 -31.27 -3.20
N GLU A 101 2.81 -31.47 -4.39
CA GLU A 101 2.16 -32.71 -4.77
C GLU A 101 3.13 -33.90 -4.80
N ARG A 102 4.32 -33.71 -5.38
CA ARG A 102 5.40 -34.70 -5.33
C ARG A 102 5.79 -34.99 -3.88
N GLY A 103 6.00 -33.95 -3.07
CA GLY A 103 6.34 -34.10 -1.66
C GLY A 103 5.28 -34.86 -0.86
N LEU A 104 3.99 -34.59 -1.10
CA LEU A 104 2.89 -35.31 -0.46
C LEU A 104 2.90 -36.79 -0.86
N ILE A 105 3.06 -37.10 -2.15
CA ILE A 105 3.14 -38.48 -2.64
C ILE A 105 4.33 -39.22 -2.01
N ASP A 106 5.48 -38.56 -1.86
CA ASP A 106 6.66 -39.14 -1.20
C ASP A 106 6.38 -39.50 0.28
N ILE A 107 5.48 -38.76 0.95
CA ILE A 107 5.12 -38.96 2.36
C ILE A 107 4.01 -40.00 2.53
N VAL A 108 2.89 -39.88 1.80
CA VAL A 108 1.68 -40.70 2.02
C VAL A 108 1.51 -41.82 0.98
N GLY A 109 2.40 -41.90 -0.01
CA GLY A 109 2.33 -42.86 -1.10
C GLY A 109 1.39 -42.43 -2.24
N THR A 110 1.60 -43.03 -3.41
CA THR A 110 0.89 -42.69 -4.66
C THR A 110 -0.62 -42.91 -4.58
N GLU A 111 -1.07 -43.95 -3.88
CA GLU A 111 -2.49 -44.28 -3.81
C GLU A 111 -3.27 -43.21 -3.05
N LEU A 112 -2.83 -42.87 -1.82
CA LEU A 112 -3.50 -41.85 -1.02
C LEU A 112 -3.26 -40.45 -1.58
N GLY A 113 -2.01 -40.09 -1.88
CA GLY A 113 -1.67 -38.76 -2.41
C GLY A 113 -2.35 -38.46 -3.75
N GLY A 114 -2.50 -39.47 -4.61
CA GLY A 114 -3.19 -39.35 -5.90
C GLY A 114 -4.68 -39.03 -5.78
N LYS A 115 -5.34 -39.39 -4.67
CA LYS A 115 -6.77 -39.09 -4.44
C LYS A 115 -7.03 -37.59 -4.25
N LEU A 116 -6.05 -36.82 -3.77
CA LEU A 116 -6.22 -35.38 -3.52
C LEU A 116 -6.53 -34.59 -4.81
N ARG A 117 -6.14 -35.09 -5.99
CA ARG A 117 -6.42 -34.44 -7.28
C ARG A 117 -7.90 -34.47 -7.67
N ALA A 118 -8.70 -35.38 -7.09
CA ALA A 118 -10.07 -35.59 -7.51
C ALA A 118 -10.88 -34.28 -7.38
N GLY A 119 -11.44 -33.81 -8.50
CA GLY A 119 -12.29 -32.62 -8.54
C GLY A 119 -11.57 -31.27 -8.36
N ARG A 120 -10.23 -31.26 -8.30
CA ARG A 120 -9.42 -30.04 -8.20
C ARG A 120 -8.90 -29.62 -9.57
N SER A 121 -8.91 -28.33 -9.88
CA SER A 121 -8.19 -27.78 -11.03
C SER A 121 -7.06 -26.86 -10.55
N ARG A 122 -6.06 -26.64 -11.40
CA ARG A 122 -5.07 -25.59 -11.12
C ARG A 122 -5.64 -24.18 -11.31
N ASN A 123 -6.68 -24.02 -12.14
CA ASN A 123 -7.24 -22.71 -12.47
C ASN A 123 -7.95 -22.05 -11.28
N ASP A 124 -8.83 -22.79 -10.60
CA ASP A 124 -9.54 -22.29 -9.41
C ASP A 124 -8.64 -22.31 -8.16
N GLN A 125 -7.75 -23.29 -8.06
CA GLN A 125 -6.73 -23.34 -7.02
C GLN A 125 -5.85 -22.10 -7.03
N VAL A 126 -5.18 -21.78 -8.14
CA VAL A 126 -4.26 -20.63 -8.21
C VAL A 126 -4.98 -19.31 -7.97
N ALA A 127 -6.19 -19.15 -8.50
CA ALA A 127 -7.02 -17.96 -8.26
C ALA A 127 -7.37 -17.80 -6.78
N THR A 128 -7.64 -18.90 -6.08
CA THR A 128 -7.90 -18.89 -4.63
C THR A 128 -6.64 -18.54 -3.85
N LEU A 129 -5.50 -19.16 -4.15
CA LEU A 129 -4.27 -18.94 -3.37
C LEU A 129 -3.77 -17.51 -3.48
N VAL A 130 -3.78 -16.94 -4.69
CA VAL A 130 -3.40 -15.54 -4.90
C VAL A 130 -4.32 -14.63 -4.09
N ARG A 131 -5.64 -14.88 -4.08
CA ARG A 131 -6.59 -14.08 -3.31
C ARG A 131 -6.37 -14.19 -1.80
N MET A 132 -6.02 -15.38 -1.29
CA MET A 132 -5.64 -15.54 0.12
C MET A 132 -4.36 -14.76 0.46
N LEU A 133 -3.32 -14.88 -0.37
CA LEU A 133 -2.06 -14.16 -0.16
C LEU A 133 -2.27 -12.64 -0.17
N LEU A 134 -2.99 -12.11 -1.15
CA LEU A 134 -3.26 -10.68 -1.22
C LEU A 134 -4.03 -10.16 0.00
N ARG A 135 -4.96 -10.96 0.57
CA ARG A 135 -5.69 -10.57 1.79
C ARG A 135 -4.77 -10.51 3.00
N ASP A 136 -3.90 -11.52 3.18
CA ASP A 136 -2.93 -11.54 4.27
C ASP A 136 -1.97 -10.34 4.18
N HIS A 137 -1.42 -10.06 2.99
CA HIS A 137 -0.51 -8.93 2.78
C HIS A 137 -1.21 -7.56 2.76
N ALA A 138 -2.47 -7.46 2.36
CA ALA A 138 -3.25 -6.23 2.52
C ALA A 138 -3.36 -5.85 4.00
N ALA A 139 -3.58 -6.82 4.88
CA ALA A 139 -3.63 -6.58 6.32
C ALA A 139 -2.27 -6.16 6.90
N VAL A 140 -1.17 -6.76 6.42
CA VAL A 140 0.20 -6.36 6.80
C VAL A 140 0.49 -4.93 6.36
N ILE A 141 0.28 -4.61 5.09
CA ILE A 141 0.53 -3.26 4.53
C ILE A 141 -0.37 -2.24 5.22
N ALA A 142 -1.65 -2.55 5.47
CA ALA A 142 -2.55 -1.68 6.21
C ALA A 142 -2.01 -1.34 7.61
N ARG A 143 -1.51 -2.33 8.35
CA ARG A 143 -0.88 -2.07 9.66
C ARG A 143 0.34 -1.17 9.54
N LEU A 144 1.20 -1.41 8.55
CA LEU A 144 2.37 -0.57 8.31
C LEU A 144 2.01 0.86 7.91
N VAL A 145 0.90 1.06 7.20
CA VAL A 145 0.35 2.38 6.90
C VAL A 145 -0.18 3.05 8.17
N VAL A 146 -0.83 2.31 9.07
CA VAL A 146 -1.24 2.82 10.39
C VAL A 146 -0.01 3.26 11.20
N ASP A 147 1.06 2.46 11.25
CA ASP A 147 2.29 2.81 11.96
C ASP A 147 2.90 4.13 11.44
N LEU A 148 2.85 4.38 10.13
CA LEU A 148 3.27 5.65 9.54
C LEU A 148 2.36 6.82 9.93
N ILE A 149 1.03 6.62 9.92
CA ILE A 149 0.07 7.64 10.36
C ILE A 149 0.33 8.00 11.83
N ASP A 150 0.59 7.00 12.68
CA ASP A 150 0.89 7.20 14.10
C ASP A 150 2.21 7.97 14.30
N ALA A 151 3.25 7.66 13.51
CA ALA A 151 4.51 8.41 13.55
C ALA A 151 4.34 9.89 13.13
N LEU A 152 3.55 10.15 12.08
CA LEU A 152 3.21 11.51 11.66
C LEU A 152 2.39 12.25 12.72
N ALA A 153 1.41 11.58 13.33
CA ALA A 153 0.58 12.14 14.37
C ALA A 153 1.39 12.46 15.63
N ALA A 154 2.31 11.59 16.04
CA ALA A 154 3.21 11.83 17.15
C ALA A 154 4.13 13.04 16.91
N GLN A 155 4.66 13.18 15.70
CA GLN A 155 5.43 14.37 15.32
C GLN A 155 4.60 15.65 15.30
N ALA A 156 3.34 15.57 14.84
CA ALA A 156 2.41 16.69 14.88
C ALA A 156 2.09 17.12 16.31
N GLU A 157 1.87 16.17 17.23
CA GLU A 157 1.63 16.45 18.65
C GLU A 157 2.86 17.06 19.34
N ALA A 158 4.05 16.53 19.06
CA ALA A 158 5.29 17.07 19.62
C ALA A 158 5.60 18.50 19.16
N ASN A 159 4.98 18.96 18.06
CA ASN A 159 5.21 20.27 17.45
C ASN A 159 3.90 21.05 17.23
N GLU A 160 2.91 20.88 18.12
CA GLU A 160 1.53 21.37 17.92
C GLU A 160 1.40 22.88 17.69
N THR A 161 2.32 23.69 18.24
CA THR A 161 2.33 25.15 18.10
C THR A 161 3.34 25.66 17.08
N ALA A 162 4.16 24.79 16.48
CA ALA A 162 5.20 25.21 15.55
C ALA A 162 4.57 25.77 14.27
N ILE A 163 4.96 26.99 13.88
CA ILE A 163 4.48 27.63 12.66
C ILE A 163 5.56 27.52 11.58
N MET A 164 5.14 27.19 10.36
CA MET A 164 5.99 27.13 9.18
C MET A 164 5.38 27.93 8.01
N PRO A 165 6.17 28.28 6.98
CA PRO A 165 5.61 28.82 5.75
C PRO A 165 4.77 27.75 5.06
N GLY A 166 3.48 28.01 4.86
CA GLY A 166 2.68 27.27 3.90
C GLY A 166 3.14 27.58 2.48
N ARG A 167 3.02 26.61 1.57
CA ARG A 167 3.53 26.77 0.20
C ARG A 167 2.52 26.40 -0.86
N THR A 168 2.56 27.17 -1.95
CA THR A 168 1.94 26.84 -3.24
C THR A 168 2.96 27.17 -4.32
N HIS A 169 3.16 26.28 -5.31
CA HIS A 169 4.25 26.42 -6.30
C HIS A 169 5.65 26.54 -5.66
N LEU A 170 5.83 25.96 -4.46
CA LEU A 170 7.01 26.08 -3.61
C LEU A 170 7.34 27.53 -3.16
N GLN A 171 6.47 28.49 -3.44
CA GLN A 171 6.56 29.87 -2.95
C GLN A 171 5.89 30.01 -1.58
N HIS A 172 6.34 30.98 -0.78
CA HIS A 172 5.68 31.32 0.47
C HIS A 172 4.25 31.79 0.19
N ALA A 173 3.28 31.12 0.81
CA ALA A 173 1.88 31.49 0.81
C ALA A 173 1.51 32.03 2.20
N GLN A 174 0.62 31.38 2.93
CA GLN A 174 0.21 31.79 4.27
C GLN A 174 0.93 30.95 5.34
N PRO A 175 1.23 31.50 6.53
CA PRO A 175 1.71 30.71 7.65
C PRO A 175 0.72 29.61 8.05
N VAL A 176 1.24 28.41 8.36
CA VAL A 176 0.45 27.25 8.82
C VAL A 176 1.13 26.58 10.01
N LEU A 177 0.37 25.85 10.82
CA LEU A 177 0.96 24.94 11.80
C LEU A 177 1.69 23.77 11.11
N LEU A 178 2.87 23.41 11.60
CA LEU A 178 3.59 22.20 11.18
C LEU A 178 2.71 20.96 11.38
N ALA A 179 2.01 20.88 12.51
CA ALA A 179 1.04 19.82 12.78
C ALA A 179 -0.04 19.71 11.70
N HIS A 180 -0.53 20.84 11.18
CA HIS A 180 -1.50 20.86 10.09
C HIS A 180 -0.91 20.29 8.79
N HIS A 181 0.34 20.63 8.49
CA HIS A 181 1.06 20.10 7.33
C HIS A 181 1.28 18.58 7.45
N LEU A 182 1.71 18.09 8.62
CA LEU A 182 1.91 16.66 8.87
C LEU A 182 0.60 15.87 8.75
N PHE A 183 -0.50 16.37 9.33
CA PHE A 183 -1.81 15.73 9.17
C PHE A 183 -2.31 15.75 7.72
N ALA A 184 -1.89 16.71 6.89
CA ALA A 184 -2.22 16.70 5.46
C ALA A 184 -1.66 15.45 4.74
N HIS A 185 -0.58 14.85 5.26
CA HIS A 185 -0.05 13.56 4.78
C HIS A 185 -0.71 12.33 5.40
N CYS A 186 -1.33 12.45 6.59
CA CYS A 186 -2.11 11.35 7.17
C CYS A 186 -3.40 11.07 6.36
N TRP A 187 -4.10 12.10 5.89
CA TRP A 187 -5.42 11.91 5.25
C TRP A 187 -5.41 11.12 3.93
N PRO A 188 -4.42 11.25 3.04
CA PRO A 188 -4.27 10.32 1.91
C PRO A 188 -4.10 8.87 2.35
N LEU A 189 -3.27 8.62 3.35
CA LEU A 189 -3.02 7.28 3.89
C LEU A 189 -4.29 6.67 4.52
N VAL A 190 -5.11 7.48 5.20
CA VAL A 190 -6.43 7.05 5.67
C VAL A 190 -7.33 6.60 4.52
N ARG A 191 -7.31 7.31 3.39
CA ARG A 191 -8.07 6.90 2.20
C ARG A 191 -7.52 5.62 1.60
N ASP A 192 -6.22 5.33 1.72
CA ASP A 192 -5.66 4.04 1.33
C ASP A 192 -6.17 2.89 2.21
N LEU A 193 -6.30 3.12 3.52
CA LEU A 193 -6.94 2.16 4.43
C LEU A 193 -8.42 1.95 4.10
N GLU A 194 -9.14 3.01 3.75
CA GLU A 194 -10.54 2.92 3.26
C GLU A 194 -10.59 2.07 1.98
N ARG A 195 -9.66 2.27 1.03
CA ARG A 195 -9.58 1.47 -0.19
C ARG A 195 -9.32 -0.01 0.10
N PHE A 196 -8.41 -0.36 1.00
CA PHE A 196 -8.22 -1.76 1.40
C PHE A 196 -9.47 -2.35 2.05
N THR A 197 -10.16 -1.57 2.88
CA THR A 197 -11.41 -2.00 3.52
C THR A 197 -12.48 -2.32 2.48
N ASP A 198 -12.62 -1.48 1.46
CA ASP A 198 -13.57 -1.68 0.38
C ASP A 198 -13.17 -2.82 -0.56
N TRP A 199 -11.89 -2.95 -0.88
CA TRP A 199 -11.35 -4.04 -1.69
C TRP A 199 -11.55 -5.39 -1.02
N ASN A 200 -11.30 -5.49 0.29
CA ASN A 200 -11.45 -6.76 1.04
C ASN A 200 -12.88 -7.31 0.94
N LYS A 201 -13.92 -6.46 0.85
CA LYS A 201 -15.31 -6.90 0.64
C LYS A 201 -15.47 -7.71 -0.65
N ARG A 202 -14.82 -7.30 -1.75
CA ARG A 202 -14.83 -8.01 -3.04
C ARG A 202 -13.88 -9.22 -3.02
N ALA A 203 -12.72 -9.08 -2.38
CA ALA A 203 -11.74 -10.15 -2.24
C ALA A 203 -12.20 -11.29 -1.31
N ASN A 204 -13.29 -11.12 -0.55
CA ASN A 204 -13.79 -12.11 0.40
C ASN A 204 -14.68 -13.22 -0.20
N SER A 205 -14.67 -13.40 -1.53
CA SER A 205 -15.30 -14.55 -2.20
C SER A 205 -14.27 -15.55 -2.70
N SER A 206 -14.46 -16.84 -2.48
CA SER A 206 -13.54 -17.90 -2.92
C SER A 206 -13.85 -18.37 -4.34
N PRO A 207 -12.84 -18.44 -5.24
CA PRO A 207 -12.98 -19.11 -6.54
C PRO A 207 -13.08 -20.64 -6.48
N TYR A 208 -12.71 -21.25 -5.36
CA TYR A 208 -12.56 -22.70 -5.22
C TYR A 208 -13.86 -23.45 -5.52
N GLY A 209 -13.77 -24.54 -6.28
CA GLY A 209 -14.94 -25.33 -6.71
C GLY A 209 -15.42 -24.96 -8.12
N SER A 210 -14.85 -23.92 -8.72
CA SER A 210 -15.06 -23.56 -10.13
C SER A 210 -14.43 -24.55 -11.10
N GLY A 211 -13.54 -25.43 -10.62
CA GLY A 211 -12.83 -26.39 -11.44
C GLY A 211 -12.00 -25.70 -12.51
N ALA A 212 -11.93 -26.29 -13.71
CA ALA A 212 -11.18 -25.68 -14.80
C ALA A 212 -11.86 -24.41 -15.35
N LEU A 213 -13.20 -24.39 -15.40
CA LEU A 213 -14.03 -23.26 -15.85
C LEU A 213 -15.54 -23.49 -15.64
N ALA A 214 -16.00 -24.73 -15.50
CA ALA A 214 -17.42 -25.11 -15.58
C ALA A 214 -18.03 -25.63 -14.27
N GLY A 215 -17.31 -25.49 -13.15
CA GLY A 215 -17.69 -26.06 -11.87
C GLY A 215 -17.24 -27.51 -11.69
N ASN A 216 -17.34 -27.99 -10.46
CA ASN A 216 -17.02 -29.35 -10.06
C ASN A 216 -18.22 -30.31 -10.25
N THR A 217 -17.97 -31.54 -10.71
CA THR A 217 -18.99 -32.58 -10.95
C THR A 217 -19.02 -33.69 -9.89
N LEU A 218 -18.09 -33.67 -8.94
CA LEU A 218 -18.00 -34.63 -7.84
C LEU A 218 -18.94 -34.30 -6.66
N GLY A 219 -19.62 -33.15 -6.70
CA GLY A 219 -20.54 -32.73 -5.63
C GLY A 219 -19.83 -32.23 -4.37
N LEU A 220 -18.62 -31.69 -4.52
CA LEU A 220 -17.90 -31.06 -3.40
C LEU A 220 -18.60 -29.77 -2.98
N ASP A 221 -18.72 -29.55 -1.67
CA ASP A 221 -19.27 -28.29 -1.14
C ASP A 221 -18.20 -27.19 -1.17
N ALA A 222 -18.31 -26.29 -2.15
CA ALA A 222 -17.42 -25.14 -2.29
C ALA A 222 -17.53 -24.16 -1.09
N THR A 223 -18.68 -24.10 -0.43
CA THR A 223 -18.90 -23.23 0.74
C THR A 223 -18.12 -23.73 1.95
N LEU A 224 -18.04 -25.05 2.11
CA LEU A 224 -17.20 -25.68 3.14
C LEU A 224 -15.72 -25.27 2.94
N ILE A 225 -15.20 -25.40 1.71
CA ILE A 225 -13.82 -25.03 1.39
C ILE A 225 -13.60 -23.52 1.62
N ALA A 226 -14.51 -22.67 1.13
CA ALA A 226 -14.43 -21.23 1.31
C ALA A 226 -14.36 -20.84 2.80
N THR A 227 -15.22 -21.44 3.63
CA THR A 227 -15.27 -21.19 5.08
C THR A 227 -13.97 -21.61 5.76
N GLU A 228 -13.45 -22.80 5.44
CA GLU A 228 -12.18 -23.27 6.01
C GLU A 228 -10.98 -22.40 5.62
N LEU A 229 -11.02 -21.80 4.42
CA LEU A 229 -9.98 -20.89 3.93
C LEU A 229 -10.22 -19.43 4.35
N GLY A 230 -11.23 -19.15 5.17
CA GLY A 230 -11.50 -17.81 5.71
C GLY A 230 -12.16 -16.83 4.72
N PHE A 231 -12.82 -17.35 3.68
CA PHE A 231 -13.68 -16.55 2.80
C PHE A 231 -15.12 -16.51 3.34
N GLY A 232 -15.82 -15.41 3.07
CA GLY A 232 -17.22 -15.22 3.47
C GLY A 232 -18.24 -15.75 2.46
N ALA A 233 -17.81 -16.00 1.21
CA ALA A 233 -18.66 -16.48 0.14
C ALA A 233 -17.86 -17.29 -0.90
N VAL A 234 -18.58 -17.86 -1.87
CA VAL A 234 -18.02 -18.40 -3.12
C VAL A 234 -18.36 -17.46 -4.27
N VAL A 235 -17.56 -17.49 -5.34
CA VAL A 235 -17.87 -16.73 -6.57
C VAL A 235 -19.17 -17.21 -7.22
N GLU A 236 -19.88 -16.31 -7.88
CA GLU A 236 -21.19 -16.57 -8.50
C GLU A 236 -21.08 -17.33 -9.83
N ASN A 237 -19.92 -17.28 -10.49
CA ASN A 237 -19.71 -17.86 -11.81
C ASN A 237 -18.32 -18.49 -11.94
N SER A 238 -18.25 -19.74 -12.39
CA SER A 238 -16.99 -20.50 -12.47
C SER A 238 -16.05 -20.04 -13.58
N ILE A 239 -16.59 -19.51 -14.70
CA ILE A 239 -15.78 -18.94 -15.78
C ILE A 239 -15.13 -17.65 -15.29
N ASP A 240 -15.91 -16.78 -14.64
CA ASP A 240 -15.41 -15.55 -14.04
C ASP A 240 -14.38 -15.84 -12.94
N GLY A 241 -14.70 -16.72 -11.99
CA GLY A 241 -13.82 -17.05 -10.87
C GLY A 241 -12.44 -17.59 -11.29
N THR A 242 -12.36 -18.25 -12.45
CA THR A 242 -11.09 -18.78 -12.98
C THR A 242 -10.36 -17.81 -13.89
N ALA A 243 -11.08 -16.92 -14.59
CA ALA A 243 -10.51 -16.02 -15.60
C ALA A 243 -10.18 -14.62 -15.07
N SER A 244 -11.03 -14.06 -14.21
CA SER A 244 -10.95 -12.65 -13.81
C SER A 244 -9.80 -12.38 -12.83
N ARG A 245 -9.15 -11.23 -13.00
CA ARG A 245 -8.02 -10.72 -12.19
C ARG A 245 -8.17 -9.24 -11.82
N ASP A 246 -9.38 -8.71 -11.94
CA ASP A 246 -9.74 -7.35 -11.55
C ASP A 246 -9.38 -7.07 -10.09
N LEU A 247 -9.57 -8.02 -9.17
CA LEU A 247 -9.19 -7.84 -7.77
C LEU A 247 -7.68 -7.83 -7.53
N VAL A 248 -6.90 -8.48 -8.40
CA VAL A 248 -5.42 -8.42 -8.37
C VAL A 248 -4.97 -7.05 -8.89
N ALA A 249 -5.60 -6.55 -9.96
CA ALA A 249 -5.33 -5.22 -10.50
C ALA A 249 -5.76 -4.10 -9.54
N GLU A 250 -6.89 -4.27 -8.84
CA GLU A 250 -7.35 -3.32 -7.83
C GLU A 250 -6.39 -3.26 -6.64
N PHE A 251 -5.90 -4.41 -6.16
CA PHE A 251 -4.84 -4.43 -5.14
C PHE A 251 -3.57 -3.69 -5.63
N ALA A 252 -3.13 -3.97 -6.86
CA ALA A 252 -1.99 -3.28 -7.46
C ALA A 252 -2.20 -1.76 -7.52
N TYR A 253 -3.41 -1.31 -7.85
CA TYR A 253 -3.77 0.12 -7.82
C TYR A 253 -3.63 0.72 -6.43
N ILE A 254 -4.14 0.06 -5.39
CA ILE A 254 -4.04 0.55 -4.01
C ILE A 254 -2.57 0.66 -3.59
N THR A 255 -1.73 -0.33 -3.91
CA THR A 255 -0.29 -0.26 -3.60
C THR A 255 0.42 0.86 -4.37
N ALA A 256 0.07 1.10 -5.63
CA ALA A 256 0.61 2.22 -6.41
C ALA A 256 0.18 3.58 -5.84
N GLN A 257 -1.06 3.69 -5.39
CA GLN A 257 -1.58 4.89 -4.76
C GLN A 257 -0.85 5.22 -3.44
N ILE A 258 -0.62 4.21 -2.59
CA ILE A 258 0.24 4.35 -1.39
C ILE A 258 1.63 4.85 -1.80
N GLY A 259 2.23 4.26 -2.83
CA GLY A 259 3.51 4.71 -3.37
C GLY A 259 3.53 6.19 -3.78
N ILE A 260 2.46 6.67 -4.44
CA ILE A 260 2.30 8.07 -4.83
C ILE A 260 2.20 8.96 -3.59
N ASP A 261 1.39 8.60 -2.61
CA ASP A 261 1.19 9.40 -1.40
C ASP A 261 2.48 9.46 -0.54
N LEU A 262 3.26 8.38 -0.47
CA LEU A 262 4.60 8.37 0.10
C LEU A 262 5.57 9.27 -0.68
N SER A 263 5.52 9.26 -2.02
CA SER A 263 6.42 10.08 -2.84
C SER A 263 6.24 11.59 -2.62
N ARG A 264 5.02 12.03 -2.32
CA ARG A 264 4.72 13.43 -1.99
C ARG A 264 5.35 13.86 -0.68
N LEU A 265 5.23 13.02 0.36
CA LEU A 265 5.89 13.28 1.64
C LEU A 265 7.42 13.17 1.52
N ALA A 266 7.90 12.23 0.72
CA ALA A 266 9.33 12.10 0.43
C ALA A 266 9.90 13.38 -0.20
N GLU A 267 9.21 13.98 -1.17
CA GLU A 267 9.62 15.24 -1.81
C GLU A 267 9.80 16.36 -0.79
N GLU A 268 8.83 16.52 0.12
CA GLU A 268 8.88 17.53 1.18
C GLU A 268 10.08 17.28 2.10
N ILE A 269 10.33 16.05 2.55
CA ILE A 269 11.48 15.72 3.41
C ILE A 269 12.80 16.01 2.70
N ILE A 270 12.92 15.65 1.42
CA ILE A 270 14.11 15.92 0.61
C ILE A 270 14.37 17.43 0.57
N LEU A 271 13.34 18.24 0.30
CA LEU A 271 13.44 19.70 0.27
C LEU A 271 13.77 20.27 1.66
N TRP A 272 13.07 19.83 2.70
CA TRP A 272 13.23 20.30 4.07
C TRP A 272 14.62 20.02 4.63
N ASN A 273 15.25 18.91 4.22
CA ASN A 273 16.59 18.50 4.65
C ASN A 273 17.72 19.19 3.86
N THR A 274 17.40 19.98 2.82
CA THR A 274 18.40 20.81 2.13
C THR A 274 18.98 21.87 3.08
N ARG A 275 20.15 22.40 2.74
CA ARG A 275 20.75 23.48 3.55
C ARG A 275 19.94 24.78 3.43
N GLU A 276 19.34 25.00 2.27
CA GLU A 276 18.56 26.19 1.90
C GLU A 276 17.29 26.29 2.74
N PHE A 277 16.58 25.17 2.92
CA PHE A 277 15.41 25.11 3.80
C PHE A 277 15.85 24.99 5.25
N GLY A 278 16.61 23.93 5.56
CA GLY A 278 17.08 23.64 6.91
C GLY A 278 15.94 23.42 7.92
N PHE A 279 14.81 22.89 7.47
CA PHE A 279 13.62 22.66 8.31
C PHE A 279 13.76 21.41 9.17
N VAL A 280 14.55 20.44 8.72
CA VAL A 280 14.72 19.17 9.41
C VAL A 280 16.19 18.76 9.48
N THR A 281 16.50 17.94 10.48
CA THR A 281 17.69 17.09 10.51
C THR A 281 17.24 15.63 10.59
N LEU A 282 17.72 14.80 9.66
CA LEU A 282 17.50 13.35 9.73
C LEU A 282 18.37 12.69 10.80
N HIS A 283 17.85 11.63 11.42
CA HIS A 283 18.61 10.81 12.35
C HIS A 283 19.69 9.98 11.63
N ASP A 284 20.82 9.72 12.29
CA ASP A 284 21.97 9.02 11.68
C ASP A 284 21.62 7.62 11.20
N SER A 285 20.80 6.88 11.98
CA SER A 285 20.35 5.53 11.60
C SER A 285 19.36 5.49 10.43
N TYR A 286 18.84 6.65 10.01
CA TYR A 286 17.84 6.78 8.93
C TYR A 286 18.31 7.72 7.81
N SER A 287 19.62 7.98 7.74
CA SER A 287 20.25 8.75 6.68
C SER A 287 21.64 8.18 6.38
N THR A 288 22.20 8.53 5.22
CA THR A 288 23.61 8.25 4.93
C THR A 288 24.43 9.53 5.00
N GLY A 289 25.72 9.38 5.34
CA GLY A 289 26.65 10.48 5.47
C GLY A 289 27.68 10.53 4.33
N SER A 290 28.40 11.65 4.22
CA SER A 290 29.65 11.70 3.45
C SER A 290 30.83 11.32 4.34
N SER A 291 31.76 10.52 3.82
CA SER A 291 33.03 10.23 4.50
C SER A 291 33.95 11.45 4.66
N ILE A 292 33.64 12.56 3.96
CA ILE A 292 34.45 13.80 3.95
C ILE A 292 33.72 14.96 4.65
N MET A 293 32.38 15.03 4.53
CA MET A 293 31.58 16.14 5.07
C MET A 293 30.68 15.65 6.22
N PRO A 294 31.09 15.83 7.48
CA PRO A 294 30.40 15.23 8.64
C PRO A 294 28.99 15.78 8.90
N GLN A 295 28.67 16.97 8.39
CA GLN A 295 27.34 17.59 8.51
C GLN A 295 26.34 17.14 7.44
N LYS A 296 26.80 16.50 6.36
CA LYS A 296 25.95 16.14 5.22
C LYS A 296 25.21 14.84 5.51
N LYS A 297 23.88 14.94 5.68
CA LYS A 297 22.96 13.79 5.82
C LYS A 297 22.07 13.69 4.60
N ASN A 298 22.09 12.55 3.94
CA ASN A 298 21.34 12.31 2.71
C ASN A 298 19.98 11.66 3.02
N PRO A 299 18.89 12.11 2.38
CA PRO A 299 17.55 11.58 2.58
C PRO A 299 17.28 10.30 1.77
N ASP A 300 18.19 9.32 1.81
CA ASP A 300 18.16 8.14 0.92
C ASP A 300 16.84 7.36 0.97
N ILE A 301 16.24 7.23 2.16
CA ILE A 301 14.94 6.56 2.33
C ILE A 301 13.83 7.30 1.57
N ALA A 302 13.81 8.63 1.64
CA ALA A 302 12.86 9.45 0.89
C ALA A 302 13.12 9.36 -0.62
N GLU A 303 14.37 9.42 -1.06
CA GLU A 303 14.73 9.27 -2.47
C GLU A 303 14.33 7.91 -3.03
N LEU A 304 14.56 6.84 -2.27
CA LEU A 304 14.13 5.48 -2.60
C LEU A 304 12.61 5.34 -2.60
N ALA A 305 11.89 5.98 -1.68
CA ALA A 305 10.43 6.01 -1.69
C ALA A 305 9.89 6.64 -2.98
N ARG A 306 10.42 7.81 -3.35
CA ARG A 306 10.07 8.51 -4.58
C ARG A 306 10.38 7.67 -5.82
N GLY A 307 11.54 7.02 -5.90
CA GLY A 307 11.89 6.13 -7.00
C GLY A 307 11.00 4.87 -7.07
N LYS A 308 10.75 4.22 -5.92
CA LYS A 308 9.91 3.01 -5.84
C LYS A 308 8.45 3.27 -6.16
N SER A 309 7.93 4.49 -5.99
CA SER A 309 6.59 4.85 -6.47
C SER A 309 6.42 4.60 -7.98
N GLY A 310 7.45 4.88 -8.78
CA GLY A 310 7.45 4.60 -10.22
C GLY A 310 7.42 3.10 -10.55
N ARG A 311 8.09 2.26 -9.75
CA ARG A 311 8.06 0.79 -9.87
C ARG A 311 6.64 0.27 -9.65
N LEU A 312 5.96 0.73 -8.59
CA LEU A 312 4.58 0.33 -8.28
C LEU A 312 3.58 0.76 -9.38
N ILE A 313 3.74 1.97 -9.94
CA ILE A 313 2.95 2.42 -11.09
C ILE A 313 3.21 1.54 -12.33
N GLY A 314 4.47 1.16 -12.55
CA GLY A 314 4.87 0.25 -13.62
C GLY A 314 4.22 -1.13 -13.49
N ASN A 315 4.22 -1.71 -12.29
CA ASN A 315 3.58 -2.99 -11.99
C ASN A 315 2.08 -2.96 -12.32
N LEU A 316 1.37 -1.91 -11.89
CA LEU A 316 -0.04 -1.72 -12.22
C LEU A 316 -0.26 -1.62 -13.73
N THR A 317 0.53 -0.78 -14.40
CA THR A 317 0.37 -0.53 -15.84
C THR A 317 0.62 -1.80 -16.67
N GLY A 318 1.67 -2.55 -16.32
CA GLY A 318 1.99 -3.84 -16.91
C GLY A 318 0.84 -4.82 -16.74
N LEU A 319 0.36 -5.01 -15.50
CA LEU A 319 -0.73 -5.92 -15.19
C LEU A 319 -2.01 -5.56 -15.95
N LEU A 320 -2.44 -4.29 -15.94
CA LEU A 320 -3.62 -3.86 -16.71
C LEU A 320 -3.48 -4.15 -18.21
N THR A 321 -2.27 -4.03 -18.76
CA THR A 321 -1.99 -4.30 -20.17
C THR A 321 -2.02 -5.80 -20.47
N THR A 322 -1.50 -6.64 -19.58
CA THR A 322 -1.59 -8.11 -19.68
C THR A 322 -3.04 -8.58 -19.71
N LEU A 323 -3.91 -7.99 -18.88
CA LEU A 323 -5.32 -8.39 -18.78
C LEU A 323 -6.16 -7.91 -19.99
N LYS A 324 -5.69 -6.91 -20.73
CA LYS A 324 -6.48 -6.24 -21.76
C LYS A 324 -6.78 -7.15 -22.96
N GLY A 325 -8.06 -7.45 -23.15
CA GLY A 325 -8.57 -8.12 -24.35
C GLY A 325 -8.34 -9.64 -24.39
N LEU A 326 -8.04 -10.27 -23.25
CA LEU A 326 -7.99 -11.72 -23.14
C LEU A 326 -9.39 -12.33 -23.38
N PRO A 327 -9.53 -13.39 -24.18
CA PRO A 327 -10.78 -14.12 -24.30
C PRO A 327 -11.04 -14.93 -23.03
N LEU A 328 -12.30 -15.21 -22.69
CA LEU A 328 -12.61 -16.16 -21.61
C LEU A 328 -12.26 -17.61 -22.02
N ALA A 329 -11.90 -18.51 -21.11
CA ALA A 329 -11.78 -18.33 -19.65
C ALA A 329 -10.31 -18.13 -19.22
N TYR A 330 -9.70 -19.10 -18.53
CA TYR A 330 -8.27 -19.06 -18.18
C TYR A 330 -7.37 -19.11 -19.43
N ASN A 331 -6.40 -18.22 -19.50
CA ASN A 331 -5.30 -18.23 -20.47
C ASN A 331 -3.97 -18.20 -19.73
N ARG A 332 -2.90 -18.70 -20.37
CA ARG A 332 -1.58 -18.79 -19.73
C ARG A 332 -0.98 -17.42 -19.40
N ASP A 333 -1.41 -16.37 -20.09
CA ASP A 333 -1.13 -14.96 -19.80
C ASP A 333 -1.42 -14.62 -18.33
N LEU A 334 -2.43 -15.26 -17.71
CA LEU A 334 -2.77 -15.07 -16.29
C LEU A 334 -1.73 -15.66 -15.33
N GLN A 335 -0.63 -16.26 -15.81
CA GLN A 335 0.51 -16.61 -14.98
C GLN A 335 1.26 -15.33 -14.51
N GLU A 336 1.23 -14.27 -15.31
CA GLU A 336 1.89 -12.96 -15.07
C GLU A 336 1.15 -12.09 -14.04
N ASP A 337 0.08 -12.58 -13.42
CA ASP A 337 -0.68 -11.84 -12.39
C ASP A 337 0.07 -11.72 -11.04
N LYS A 338 1.05 -12.60 -10.79
CA LYS A 338 1.70 -12.78 -9.48
C LYS A 338 2.92 -11.88 -9.27
N GLU A 339 3.89 -11.91 -10.19
CA GLU A 339 5.16 -11.18 -10.01
C GLU A 339 4.97 -9.68 -9.77
N PRO A 340 4.10 -8.95 -10.51
CA PRO A 340 3.90 -7.52 -10.27
C PRO A 340 3.31 -7.20 -8.89
N VAL A 341 2.43 -8.04 -8.35
CA VAL A 341 1.84 -7.81 -7.03
C VAL A 341 2.74 -8.29 -5.90
N PHE A 342 3.49 -9.39 -6.09
CA PHE A 342 4.52 -9.83 -5.14
C PHE A 342 5.61 -8.78 -5.00
N ASP A 343 6.05 -8.20 -6.12
CA ASP A 343 7.00 -7.10 -6.13
C ASP A 343 6.48 -5.85 -5.39
N SER A 344 5.19 -5.55 -5.58
CA SER A 344 4.55 -4.40 -4.93
C SER A 344 4.42 -4.60 -3.42
N ILE A 345 4.12 -5.83 -2.98
CA ILE A 345 4.11 -6.24 -1.57
C ILE A 345 5.51 -6.09 -0.97
N GLU A 346 6.53 -6.74 -1.54
CA GLU A 346 7.90 -6.69 -1.03
C GLU A 346 8.40 -5.25 -0.96
N THR A 347 8.11 -4.46 -2.00
CA THR A 347 8.49 -3.05 -2.04
C THR A 347 7.89 -2.26 -0.88
N LEU A 348 6.59 -2.41 -0.59
CA LEU A 348 5.94 -1.67 0.49
C LEU A 348 6.29 -2.18 1.87
N GLU A 349 6.42 -3.49 2.06
CA GLU A 349 6.77 -4.09 3.35
C GLU A 349 8.20 -3.76 3.78
N VAL A 350 9.12 -3.53 2.83
CA VAL A 350 10.46 -3.01 3.12
C VAL A 350 10.45 -1.49 3.30
N LEU A 351 9.68 -0.77 2.48
CA LEU A 351 9.71 0.69 2.44
C LEU A 351 9.01 1.34 3.64
N LEU A 352 7.81 0.89 4.01
CA LEU A 352 6.99 1.52 5.03
C LEU A 352 7.66 1.54 6.41
N PRO A 353 8.31 0.46 6.92
CA PRO A 353 9.01 0.51 8.19
C PRO A 353 10.21 1.48 8.17
N ALA A 354 10.99 1.48 7.09
CA ALA A 354 12.13 2.39 6.93
C ALA A 354 11.67 3.86 6.91
N PHE A 355 10.60 4.14 6.16
CA PHE A 355 10.02 5.48 6.05
C PHE A 355 9.40 5.93 7.38
N THR A 356 8.69 5.03 8.08
CA THR A 356 8.10 5.28 9.41
C THR A 356 9.19 5.63 10.43
N GLY A 357 10.28 4.86 10.48
CA GLY A 357 11.40 5.15 11.38
C GLY A 357 12.10 6.47 11.06
N MET A 358 12.23 6.83 9.78
CA MET A 358 12.74 8.14 9.37
C MET A 358 11.83 9.28 9.89
N ILE A 359 10.50 9.16 9.75
CA ILE A 359 9.55 10.15 10.28
C ILE A 359 9.60 10.20 11.81
N ALA A 360 9.58 9.06 12.48
CA ALA A 360 9.54 9.00 13.94
C ALA A 360 10.78 9.63 14.60
N THR A 361 11.92 9.65 13.90
CA THR A 361 13.20 10.13 14.42
C THR A 361 13.64 11.49 13.84
N ILE A 362 12.86 12.08 12.94
CA ILE A 362 13.20 13.38 12.33
C ILE A 362 13.15 14.49 13.39
N THR A 363 14.14 15.38 13.36
CA THR A 363 14.16 16.57 14.22
C THR A 363 13.73 17.78 13.41
N PHE A 364 12.70 18.49 13.87
CA PHE A 364 12.22 19.73 13.26
C PHE A 364 12.91 20.96 13.86
N HIS A 365 13.39 21.88 13.02
CA HIS A 365 13.97 23.16 13.43
C HIS A 365 12.91 24.25 13.44
N THR A 366 12.06 24.25 14.47
CA THR A 366 10.87 25.12 14.57
C THR A 366 11.20 26.62 14.55
N GLU A 367 12.35 27.02 15.11
CA GLU A 367 12.83 28.40 15.05
C GLU A 367 13.09 28.86 13.61
N ARG A 368 13.75 28.02 12.80
CA ARG A 368 14.01 28.30 11.38
C ARG A 368 12.70 28.41 10.58
N MET A 369 11.73 27.56 10.89
CA MET A 369 10.42 27.63 10.24
C MET A 369 9.67 28.92 10.60
N ALA A 370 9.69 29.32 11.87
CA ALA A 370 9.06 30.54 12.34
C ALA A 370 9.73 31.80 11.74
N GLU A 371 11.06 31.78 11.59
CA GLU A 371 11.84 32.84 10.92
C GLU A 371 11.40 33.05 9.46
N LEU A 372 11.15 31.96 8.71
CA LEU A 372 10.76 32.04 7.31
C LEU A 372 9.26 32.32 7.10
N ALA A 373 8.41 31.97 8.06
CA ALA A 373 6.95 32.04 7.91
C ALA A 373 6.40 33.43 7.51
N PRO A 374 6.88 34.57 8.06
CA PRO A 374 6.42 35.89 7.64
C PRO A 374 7.09 36.43 6.36
N GLN A 375 8.18 35.80 5.90
CA GLN A 375 8.98 36.32 4.79
C GLN A 375 8.25 36.24 3.46
N GLY A 376 8.61 37.14 2.53
CA GLY A 376 7.97 37.24 1.22
C GLY A 376 6.59 37.88 1.29
N PHE A 377 6.34 38.71 2.30
CA PHE A 377 5.06 39.38 2.54
C PHE A 377 3.87 38.40 2.67
N SER A 378 4.09 37.22 3.25
CA SER A 378 3.08 36.15 3.42
C SER A 378 1.83 36.61 4.21
N LEU A 379 1.98 37.65 5.02
CA LEU A 379 0.91 38.27 5.81
C LEU A 379 0.13 39.35 5.04
N ALA A 380 0.47 39.63 3.78
CA ALA A 380 -0.26 40.59 2.95
C ALA A 380 -1.73 40.16 2.78
N THR A 381 -2.00 38.87 2.56
CA THR A 381 -3.38 38.38 2.45
C THR A 381 -4.19 38.65 3.73
N ASP A 382 -3.56 38.57 4.90
CA ASP A 382 -4.21 38.89 6.17
C ASP A 382 -4.65 40.36 6.25
N VAL A 383 -3.88 41.30 5.67
CA VAL A 383 -4.25 42.72 5.55
C VAL A 383 -5.48 42.88 4.65
N ALA A 384 -5.48 42.24 3.48
CA ALA A 384 -6.60 42.31 2.56
C ALA A 384 -7.88 41.75 3.20
N GLU A 385 -7.80 40.60 3.87
CA GLU A 385 -8.93 40.01 4.61
C GLU A 385 -9.41 40.91 5.76
N TRP A 386 -8.49 41.58 6.47
CA TRP A 386 -8.82 42.51 7.55
C TRP A 386 -9.54 43.77 7.05
N LEU A 387 -9.17 44.28 5.86
CA LEU A 387 -9.86 45.38 5.18
C LEU A 387 -11.27 44.95 4.74
N VAL A 388 -11.41 43.74 4.18
CA VAL A 388 -12.72 43.19 3.79
C VAL A 388 -13.66 43.03 4.98
N LYS A 389 -13.14 42.60 6.14
CA LYS A 389 -13.92 42.54 7.39
C LYS A 389 -14.42 43.92 7.85
N ARG A 390 -13.83 45.01 7.36
CA ARG A 390 -14.26 46.41 7.57
C ARG A 390 -15.09 46.97 6.43
N HIS A 391 -15.63 46.09 5.58
CA HIS A 391 -16.48 46.42 4.44
C HIS A 391 -15.77 47.18 3.30
N VAL A 392 -14.43 47.13 3.23
CA VAL A 392 -13.71 47.51 2.01
C VAL A 392 -13.94 46.41 0.96
N SER A 393 -14.20 46.78 -0.30
CA SER A 393 -14.39 45.79 -1.36
C SER A 393 -13.10 44.96 -1.54
N PHE A 394 -13.21 43.67 -1.87
CA PHE A 394 -12.00 42.83 -2.03
C PHE A 394 -11.04 43.39 -3.09
N ARG A 395 -11.56 43.98 -4.17
CA ARG A 395 -10.75 44.63 -5.21
C ARG A 395 -9.90 45.75 -4.60
N ASP A 396 -10.53 46.66 -3.86
CA ASP A 396 -9.82 47.80 -3.29
C ASP A 396 -8.90 47.35 -2.15
N ALA A 397 -9.31 46.38 -1.34
CA ALA A 397 -8.48 45.77 -0.30
C ALA A 397 -7.20 45.14 -0.87
N HIS A 398 -7.32 44.44 -2.00
CA HIS A 398 -6.18 43.85 -2.71
C HIS A 398 -5.25 44.93 -3.29
N GLU A 399 -5.79 46.01 -3.86
CA GLU A 399 -5.00 47.14 -4.38
C GLU A 399 -4.26 47.91 -3.28
N ILE A 400 -4.95 48.19 -2.16
CA ILE A 400 -4.36 48.80 -0.96
C ILE A 400 -3.22 47.93 -0.43
N THR A 401 -3.46 46.63 -0.28
CA THR A 401 -2.47 45.67 0.20
C THR A 401 -1.28 45.56 -0.76
N GLY A 402 -1.51 45.51 -2.07
CA GLY A 402 -0.44 45.49 -3.07
C GLY A 402 0.42 46.76 -3.02
N THR A 403 -0.20 47.91 -2.75
CA THR A 403 0.52 49.18 -2.56
C THR A 403 1.34 49.17 -1.27
N LEU A 404 0.79 48.64 -0.17
CA LEU A 404 1.51 48.45 1.08
C LEU A 404 2.74 47.55 0.90
N VAL A 405 2.61 46.41 0.22
CA VAL A 405 3.73 45.52 -0.11
C VAL A 405 4.79 46.25 -0.91
N LYS A 406 4.40 47.00 -1.95
CA LYS A 406 5.32 47.76 -2.79
C LYS A 406 6.09 48.82 -2.00
N VAL A 407 5.43 49.53 -1.08
CA VAL A 407 6.07 50.54 -0.23
C VAL A 407 7.05 49.89 0.75
N ALA A 408 6.65 48.79 1.39
CA ALA A 408 7.50 48.05 2.32
C ALA A 408 8.75 47.49 1.62
N GLU A 409 8.58 46.87 0.45
CA GLU A 409 9.67 46.35 -0.37
C GLU A 409 10.64 47.45 -0.81
N ALA A 410 10.12 48.60 -1.26
CA ALA A 410 10.95 49.73 -1.69
C ALA A 410 11.78 50.35 -0.54
N GLN A 411 11.31 50.22 0.71
CA GLN A 411 11.99 50.73 1.90
C GLN A 411 12.85 49.66 2.59
N GLY A 412 12.78 48.40 2.16
CA GLY A 412 13.45 47.28 2.83
C GLY A 412 12.88 46.99 4.22
N LEU A 413 11.58 47.21 4.40
CA LEU A 413 10.84 47.01 5.65
C LEU A 413 9.85 45.85 5.54
N ASP A 414 9.52 45.22 6.66
CA ASP A 414 8.37 44.35 6.79
C ASP A 414 7.06 45.14 6.92
N LEU A 415 5.92 44.50 6.63
CA LEU A 415 4.59 45.17 6.65
C LEU A 415 4.27 45.85 7.98
N HIS A 416 4.74 45.28 9.10
CA HIS A 416 4.45 45.79 10.44
C HIS A 416 5.32 46.99 10.85
N GLU A 417 6.42 47.23 10.12
CA GLU A 417 7.40 48.29 10.39
C GLU A 417 7.04 49.62 9.73
N ILE A 418 6.12 49.63 8.76
CA ILE A 418 5.55 50.87 8.20
C ILE A 418 4.85 51.63 9.33
N ASP A 419 5.23 52.89 9.55
CA ASP A 419 4.66 53.73 10.59
C ASP A 419 3.23 54.21 10.28
N ASP A 420 2.55 54.80 11.26
CA ASP A 420 1.14 55.19 11.11
C ASP A 420 0.92 56.25 10.02
N ALA A 421 1.92 57.10 9.79
CA ALA A 421 1.88 58.10 8.73
C ALA A 421 1.97 57.43 7.35
N GLY A 422 2.88 56.47 7.18
CA GLY A 422 3.03 55.70 5.95
C GLY A 422 1.80 54.83 5.65
N LEU A 423 1.20 54.21 6.67
CA LEU A 423 -0.07 53.47 6.52
C LEU A 423 -1.20 54.39 6.03
N ALA A 424 -1.35 55.58 6.65
CA ALA A 424 -2.37 56.54 6.27
C ALA A 424 -2.16 57.15 4.87
N GLU A 425 -0.91 57.29 4.42
CA GLU A 425 -0.58 57.73 3.06
C GLU A 425 -1.03 56.71 2.00
N ILE A 426 -0.94 55.42 2.31
CA ILE A 426 -1.40 54.35 1.42
C ILE A 426 -2.93 54.30 1.38
N SER A 427 -3.59 54.33 2.53
CA SER A 427 -5.06 54.31 2.60
C SER A 427 -5.58 54.77 3.96
N PRO A 428 -6.67 55.58 4.00
CA PRO A 428 -7.34 55.91 5.26
C PRO A 428 -7.96 54.69 5.96
N HIS A 429 -8.09 53.56 5.26
CA HIS A 429 -8.57 52.31 5.86
C HIS A 429 -7.49 51.54 6.65
N LEU A 430 -6.21 51.82 6.42
CA LEU A 430 -5.10 51.20 7.14
C LEU A 430 -4.83 51.94 8.46
N VAL A 431 -5.70 51.72 9.44
CA VAL A 431 -5.50 52.21 10.81
C VAL A 431 -4.52 51.32 11.60
N PRO A 432 -3.89 51.80 12.68
CA PRO A 432 -2.82 51.09 13.39
C PRO A 432 -3.16 49.65 13.82
N GLU A 433 -4.44 49.35 14.05
CA GLU A 433 -4.99 48.04 14.42
C GLU A 433 -4.79 46.98 13.31
N VAL A 434 -4.39 47.35 12.10
CA VAL A 434 -3.96 46.38 11.07
C VAL A 434 -2.79 45.52 11.55
N ARG A 435 -1.97 46.03 12.49
CA ARG A 435 -0.84 45.27 13.05
C ARG A 435 -1.26 44.05 13.85
N GLU A 436 -2.50 43.98 14.34
CA GLU A 436 -3.06 42.77 14.97
C GLU A 436 -3.08 41.59 13.99
N VAL A 437 -3.10 41.85 12.68
CA VAL A 437 -3.08 40.84 11.64
C VAL A 437 -1.70 40.53 11.07
N LEU A 438 -0.69 41.32 11.43
CA LEU A 438 0.68 41.22 10.94
C LEU A 438 1.59 40.41 11.87
N THR A 439 1.04 39.40 12.54
CA THR A 439 1.81 38.38 13.27
C THR A 439 1.47 37.00 12.74
N ILE A 440 2.45 36.11 12.69
CA ILE A 440 2.24 34.71 12.25
C ILE A 440 1.22 33.98 13.13
N GLN A 441 1.23 34.25 14.44
CA GLN A 441 0.27 33.68 15.39
C GLN A 441 -1.15 34.20 15.12
N GLY A 442 -1.30 35.50 14.86
CA GLY A 442 -2.57 36.10 14.47
C GLY A 442 -3.11 35.48 13.18
N SER A 443 -2.26 35.30 12.16
CA SER A 443 -2.64 34.70 10.88
C SER A 443 -3.15 33.28 11.05
N VAL A 444 -2.40 32.43 11.75
CA VAL A 444 -2.79 31.05 12.04
C VAL A 444 -4.09 30.99 12.85
N ASN A 445 -4.22 31.77 13.93
CA ASN A 445 -5.37 31.71 14.83
C ASN A 445 -6.70 32.10 14.16
N ARG A 446 -6.67 32.97 13.14
CA ARG A 446 -7.88 33.44 12.45
C ARG A 446 -8.37 32.47 11.37
N ARG A 447 -7.57 31.48 10.99
CA ARG A 447 -7.97 30.44 10.03
C ARG A 447 -8.71 29.33 10.78
N ASP A 448 -9.78 29.71 11.46
CA ASP A 448 -10.58 28.89 12.39
C ASP A 448 -11.85 28.29 11.75
N GLY A 449 -12.03 28.48 10.44
CA GLY A 449 -12.99 27.72 9.64
C GLY A 449 -12.70 26.22 9.68
N GLN A 450 -13.68 25.39 9.33
CA GLN A 450 -13.50 23.94 9.28
C GLN A 450 -12.28 23.56 8.42
N ALA A 451 -11.47 22.63 8.94
CA ALA A 451 -10.20 22.20 8.33
C ALA A 451 -9.11 23.29 8.22
N GLY A 452 -9.29 24.45 8.83
CA GLY A 452 -8.28 25.49 8.90
C GLY A 452 -7.11 25.13 9.81
N THR A 453 -6.06 25.95 9.74
CA THR A 453 -4.81 25.71 10.47
C THR A 453 -4.81 26.25 11.90
N ALA A 454 -5.88 26.91 12.36
CA ALA A 454 -5.97 27.36 13.74
C ALA A 454 -5.83 26.19 14.74
N PRO A 455 -5.19 26.37 15.90
CA PRO A 455 -4.93 25.29 16.85
C PRO A 455 -6.17 24.46 17.23
N VAL A 456 -7.31 25.13 17.45
CA VAL A 456 -8.58 24.47 17.76
C VAL A 456 -9.06 23.54 16.63
N ARG A 457 -8.87 23.94 15.37
CA ARG A 457 -9.27 23.16 14.20
C ARG A 457 -8.32 21.98 13.94
N VAL A 458 -7.03 22.17 14.19
CA VAL A 458 -6.03 21.09 14.09
C VAL A 458 -6.24 20.04 15.19
N ALA A 459 -6.61 20.46 16.41
CA ALA A 459 -6.97 19.52 17.48
C ALA A 459 -8.22 18.69 17.13
N GLU A 460 -9.24 19.30 16.53
CA GLU A 460 -10.43 18.59 16.04
C GLU A 460 -10.08 17.62 14.89
N GLN A 461 -9.22 18.05 13.97
CA GLN A 461 -8.72 17.21 12.88
C GLN A 461 -8.00 15.97 13.42
N ARG A 462 -7.16 16.14 14.43
CA ARG A 462 -6.47 15.04 15.12
C ARG A 462 -7.46 14.04 15.73
N ALA A 463 -8.47 14.53 16.46
CA ALA A 463 -9.48 13.67 17.05
C ALA A 463 -10.25 12.86 15.99
N ALA A 464 -10.61 13.50 14.87
CA ALA A 464 -11.26 12.83 13.74
C ALA A 464 -10.35 11.79 13.06
N LEU A 465 -9.05 12.09 12.93
CA LEU A 465 -8.04 11.19 12.37
C LEU A 465 -7.95 9.92 13.22
N VAL A 466 -7.71 10.06 14.53
CA VAL A 466 -7.57 8.93 15.47
C VAL A 466 -8.82 8.05 15.45
N ALA A 467 -10.00 8.65 15.53
CA ALA A 467 -11.26 7.90 15.50
C ALA A 467 -11.43 7.09 14.20
N ARG A 468 -11.06 7.68 13.06
CA ARG A 468 -11.20 7.02 11.76
C ARG A 468 -10.17 5.90 11.56
N VAL A 469 -8.92 6.15 11.91
CA VAL A 469 -7.84 5.14 11.85
C VAL A 469 -8.18 3.95 12.74
N HIS A 470 -8.65 4.20 13.97
CA HIS A 470 -9.05 3.12 14.88
C HIS A 470 -10.19 2.27 14.31
N SER A 471 -11.21 2.90 13.72
CA SER A 471 -12.31 2.19 13.06
C SER A 471 -11.83 1.34 11.88
N LEU A 472 -10.91 1.87 11.05
CA LEU A 472 -10.39 1.17 9.88
C LEU A 472 -9.45 0.01 10.28
N ALA A 473 -8.54 0.25 11.22
CA ALA A 473 -7.66 -0.80 11.76
C ALA A 473 -8.45 -1.97 12.35
N THR A 474 -9.54 -1.68 13.07
CA THR A 474 -10.44 -2.72 13.60
C THR A 474 -11.16 -3.48 12.49
N ALA A 475 -11.54 -2.81 11.41
CA ALA A 475 -12.21 -3.45 10.26
C ALA A 475 -11.25 -4.33 9.45
N LEU A 476 -9.99 -3.91 9.30
CA LEU A 476 -8.96 -4.63 8.54
C LEU A 476 -8.31 -5.79 9.32
N ALA A 477 -8.47 -5.82 10.65
CA ALA A 477 -8.05 -6.93 11.50
C ALA A 477 -9.04 -8.12 11.50
N ARG A 478 -10.21 -7.97 10.85
CA ARG A 478 -11.23 -9.01 10.68
C ARG A 478 -11.17 -9.55 9.26
#